data_AF-A0A7C6S999-F1
#
_entry.id   AF-A0A7C6S999-F1
#
_cell.length_a   1.000
_cell.length_b   1.000
_cell.length_c   1.000
_cell.angle_alpha   90.00
_cell.angle_beta   90.00
_cell.angle_gamma   90.00
#
_symmetry.space_group_name_H-M   'P 1'
#
loop_
_entity.id
_entity.type
_entity.pdbx_description
1 polymer ?
#
loop_
_entity_poly.entity_id
_entity_poly.type
_entity_poly.pdbx_seq_one_letter_code
_entity_poly.pdbx_strand_id
1 'polypeptide(L)' 'MKYKSRILDALDVETFLLARDEGEAKGIMEGLLVELGFADHDIVFLEQVGCGVRVRARAYVHRPGVSYGWLAGGEQ' A
#
# COMPACT_ATOMS: atom_id res chain seq x y z
N MET A 1 -11.98 7.45 -9.20
CA MET A 1 -12.65 6.28 -8.59
C MET A 1 -13.66 6.76 -7.55
N LYS A 2 -14.93 6.34 -7.64
CA LYS A 2 -16.04 6.76 -6.75
C LYS A 2 -15.75 6.56 -5.25
N TYR A 3 -15.00 5.53 -4.90
CA TYR A 3 -14.78 5.12 -3.50
C TYR A 3 -13.46 5.61 -2.89
N LYS A 4 -12.49 6.04 -3.72
CA LYS A 4 -11.16 6.48 -3.23
C LYS A 4 -11.27 7.67 -2.28
N SER A 5 -12.19 8.60 -2.53
CA SER A 5 -12.49 9.76 -1.68
C SER A 5 -13.16 9.42 -0.34
N ARG A 6 -13.54 8.15 -0.13
CA ARG A 6 -14.09 7.66 1.15
C ARG A 6 -13.03 6.96 2.01
N ILE A 7 -11.84 6.73 1.46
CA ILE A 7 -10.70 6.20 2.21
C ILE A 7 -10.00 7.39 2.85
N LEU A 8 -9.69 7.31 4.15
CA LEU A 8 -9.14 8.45 4.89
C LEU A 8 -7.61 8.50 4.81
N ASP A 9 -6.96 7.34 4.85
CA ASP A 9 -5.51 7.21 5.00
C ASP A 9 -4.90 6.29 3.94
N ALA A 10 -5.12 4.99 4.04
CA ALA A 10 -4.41 3.96 3.29
C ALA A 10 -5.25 2.69 3.12
N LEU A 11 -4.75 1.79 2.29
CA LEU A 11 -5.23 0.42 2.16
C LEU A 11 -4.10 -0.54 2.53
N ASP A 12 -4.37 -1.46 3.44
CA ASP A 12 -3.45 -2.57 3.70
C ASP A 12 -3.72 -3.69 2.70
N VAL A 13 -2.69 -4.06 1.96
CA VAL A 13 -2.69 -5.19 1.02
C VAL A 13 -1.83 -6.28 1.63
N GLU A 14 -2.45 -7.43 1.93
CA GLU A 14 -1.75 -8.58 2.50
C GLU A 14 -1.98 -9.81 1.62
N THR A 15 -0.92 -10.56 1.38
CA THR A 15 -0.98 -11.82 0.64
C THR A 15 0.22 -12.71 0.98
N PHE A 16 0.22 -13.92 0.43
CA PHE A 16 1.34 -14.86 0.49
C PHE A 16 1.91 -15.05 -0.91
N LEU A 17 3.19 -14.73 -1.09
CA LEU A 17 3.88 -14.79 -2.36
C LEU A 17 4.79 -16.01 -2.41
N LEU A 18 4.76 -16.72 -3.54
CA LEU A 18 5.81 -17.68 -3.87
C LEU A 18 7.10 -16.91 -4.17
N ALA A 19 8.09 -17.05 -3.31
CA ALA A 19 9.37 -16.34 -3.39
C ALA A 19 10.46 -17.14 -2.65
N ARG A 20 11.70 -17.02 -3.10
CA ARG A 20 12.87 -17.67 -2.51
C ARG A 20 13.25 -17.06 -1.16
N ASP A 21 13.06 -15.76 -1.03
CA ASP A 21 13.36 -14.97 0.17
C ASP A 21 12.49 -13.71 0.25
N GLU A 22 12.59 -13.02 1.38
CA GLU A 22 11.87 -11.77 1.65
C GLU A 22 12.25 -10.63 0.69
N GLY A 23 13.46 -10.63 0.14
CA GLY A 23 13.91 -9.62 -0.81
C GLY A 23 13.21 -9.77 -2.17
N GLU A 24 13.09 -11.00 -2.67
CA GLU A 24 12.31 -11.31 -3.87
C GLU A 24 10.83 -10.99 -3.65
N ALA A 25 10.27 -11.38 -2.50
CA ALA A 25 8.88 -11.09 -2.16
C ALA A 25 8.59 -9.57 -2.08
N LYS A 26 9.53 -8.79 -1.53
CA LYS A 26 9.44 -7.33 -1.49
C LYS A 26 9.33 -6.75 -2.89
N GLY A 27 10.22 -7.14 -3.82
CA GLY A 27 10.20 -6.66 -5.20
C GLY A 27 8.92 -7.04 -5.95
N ILE A 28 8.42 -8.26 -5.75
CA ILE A 28 7.13 -8.70 -6.32
C ILE A 28 5.99 -7.83 -5.80
N MET A 29 5.94 -7.58 -4.48
CA MET A 29 4.87 -6.78 -3.86
C MET A 29 4.90 -5.32 -4.32
N GLU A 30 6.09 -4.70 -4.41
CA GLU A 30 6.26 -3.33 -4.92
C GLU A 30 5.77 -3.23 -6.37
N GLY A 31 6.16 -4.17 -7.23
CA GLY A 31 5.69 -4.25 -8.62
C GLY A 31 4.16 -4.41 -8.71
N LEU A 32 3.58 -5.31 -7.92
CA LEU A 32 2.14 -5.52 -7.86
C LEU A 32 1.38 -4.24 -7.47
N LEU A 33 1.86 -3.51 -6.47
CA LEU A 33 1.20 -2.28 -6.02
C LEU A 33 1.24 -1.19 -7.09
N VAL A 34 2.36 -1.07 -7.81
CA VAL A 34 2.46 -0.16 -8.96
C VAL A 34 1.49 -0.55 -10.06
N GLU A 35 1.39 -1.84 -10.41
CA GLU A 35 0.41 -2.34 -11.41
C GLU A 35 -1.05 -2.09 -10.99
N LEU A 36 -1.34 -2.17 -9.69
CA LEU A 36 -2.66 -1.85 -9.12
C LEU A 36 -2.94 -0.33 -9.05
N GLY A 37 -1.97 0.51 -9.40
CA GLY A 37 -2.11 1.97 -9.46
C GLY A 37 -1.84 2.69 -8.13
N PHE A 38 -1.13 2.05 -7.20
CA PHE A 38 -0.67 2.69 -5.97
C PHE A 38 0.69 3.35 -6.17
N ALA A 39 0.73 4.67 -6.03
CA ALA A 39 1.93 5.48 -6.24
C ALA A 39 2.75 5.73 -4.95
N ASP A 40 2.13 5.59 -3.78
CA ASP A 40 2.76 5.77 -2.47
C ASP A 40 2.43 4.53 -1.62
N HIS A 41 3.44 3.76 -1.25
CA HIS A 41 3.28 2.55 -0.46
C HIS A 41 4.55 2.19 0.31
N ASP A 42 4.37 1.51 1.44
CA ASP A 42 5.45 0.96 2.26
C ASP A 42 5.22 -0.52 2.56
N ILE A 43 6.28 -1.32 2.58
CA ILE A 43 6.23 -2.71 3.02
C ILE A 43 6.37 -2.72 4.54
N VAL A 44 5.29 -3.12 5.23
CA VAL A 44 5.18 -3.04 6.69
C VAL A 44 5.38 -4.39 7.38
N PHE A 45 5.35 -5.48 6.61
CA PHE A 45 5.57 -6.83 7.13
C PHE A 45 6.09 -7.78 6.03
N LEU A 46 7.10 -8.57 6.38
CA LEU A 46 7.63 -9.69 5.61
C LEU A 46 7.92 -10.83 6.59
N GLU A 47 7.53 -12.05 6.23
CA GLU A 47 7.84 -13.24 6.99
C GLU A 47 7.96 -14.44 6.04
N GLN A 48 9.17 -14.99 5.92
CA GLN A 48 9.38 -16.21 5.15
C GLN A 48 8.79 -17.44 5.87
N VAL A 49 7.86 -18.12 5.21
CA VAL A 49 7.19 -19.32 5.72
C VAL A 49 7.17 -20.40 4.64
N GLY A 50 7.89 -21.49 4.87
CA GLY A 50 7.93 -22.62 3.93
C GLY A 50 8.50 -22.22 2.57
N CYS A 51 7.71 -22.39 1.51
CA CYS A 51 8.12 -22.10 0.12
C CYS A 51 7.88 -20.65 -0.31
N GLY A 52 7.40 -19.77 0.57
CA GLY A 52 7.06 -18.41 0.21
C GLY A 52 7.16 -17.45 1.37
N VAL A 53 6.59 -16.26 1.19
CA VAL A 53 6.68 -15.14 2.13
C VAL A 53 5.31 -14.52 2.30
N ARG A 54 4.86 -14.35 3.56
CA ARG A 54 3.70 -13.51 3.88
C ARG A 54 4.14 -12.06 3.83
N VAL A 55 3.48 -11.25 3.01
CA VAL A 55 3.81 -9.84 2.80
C VAL A 55 2.60 -8.98 3.11
N ARG A 56 2.80 -7.90 3.88
CA ARG A 56 1.82 -6.82 4.01
C ARG A 56 2.46 -5.51 3.57
N ALA A 57 1.75 -4.81 2.70
CA ALA A 57 2.07 -3.45 2.32
C ALA A 57 0.94 -2.51 2.72
N ARG A 58 1.31 -1.26 3.00
CA ARG A 58 0.40 -0.16 3.22
C ARG A 58 0.46 0.77 2.03
N ALA A 59 -0.61 0.85 1.26
CA ALA A 59 -0.73 1.75 0.13
C ALA A 59 -1.47 3.03 0.54
N TYR A 60 -0.74 4.15 0.58
CA TYR A 60 -1.29 5.44 1.02
C TYR A 60 -2.20 6.05 -0.05
N VAL A 61 -3.43 6.35 0.35
CA VAL A 61 -4.41 7.06 -0.48
C VAL A 61 -4.33 8.56 -0.20
N HIS A 62 -4.20 8.93 1.08
CA HIS A 62 -3.93 10.28 1.54
C HIS A 62 -2.88 10.23 2.66
N ARG A 63 -1.70 10.80 2.42
CA ARG A 63 -0.63 10.85 3.42
C ARG A 63 -0.97 11.90 4.49
N PRO A 64 -0.96 11.55 5.80
CA PRO A 64 -1.05 12.52 6.88
C PRO A 64 0.02 13.62 6.74
N GLY A 65 -0.41 14.88 6.65
CA GLY A 65 0.47 16.04 6.49
C GLY A 65 0.58 16.60 5.06
N VAL A 66 -0.03 15.95 4.07
CA VAL A 66 -0.22 16.51 2.72
C VAL A 66 -1.60 17.15 2.64
N SER A 67 -1.69 18.34 2.04
CA SER A 67 -2.89 19.18 2.00
C SER A 67 -4.14 18.37 1.62
N TYR A 68 -5.05 18.25 2.57
CA TYR A 68 -6.34 17.62 2.36
C TYR A 68 -7.27 18.63 1.65
N GLY A 69 -7.65 18.36 0.39
CA GLY A 69 -8.53 19.26 -0.38
C GLY A 69 -9.91 19.50 0.27
N TRP A 70 -10.34 18.65 1.20
CA TRP A 70 -11.58 18.83 1.99
C TRP A 70 -11.40 19.72 3.22
N LEU A 71 -10.15 19.97 3.67
CA LEU A 71 -9.84 20.98 4.68
C LEU A 71 -9.82 22.39 4.09
N ALA A 72 -9.59 22.53 2.78
CA ALA A 72 -9.56 23.81 2.07
C ALA A 72 -10.96 24.36 1.71
N GLY A 73 -12.04 23.68 2.14
CA GLY A 73 -13.43 24.04 1.83
C GLY A 73 -14.19 24.73 2.98
N GLY A 74 -13.49 25.34 3.94
CA GLY A 74 -14.09 26.31 4.85
C GLY A 74 -14.01 27.69 4.20
N GLU A 75 -15.17 28.30 3.96
CA GLU A 75 -15.40 29.62 3.34
C GLU A 75 -14.30 30.66 3.62
N GLN A 76 -13.86 31.33 2.55
CA GLN A 76 -13.50 32.75 2.56
C GLN A 76 -14.22 33.44 1.39
#